data_AF-A0A7H4P285-F1
#
_entry.id   AF-A0A7H4P285-F1
#
_cell.length_a   1.000
_cell.length_b   1.000
_cell.length_c   1.000
_cell.angle_alpha   90.00
_cell.angle_beta   90.00
_cell.angle_gamma   90.00
#
_symmetry.space_group_name_H-M   'P 1'
#
loop_
_entity.id
_entity.type
_entity.pdbx_description
1 polymer ?
#
loop_
_entity_poly.entity_id
_entity_poly.type
_entity_poly.pdbx_seq_one_letter_code
_entity_poly.pdbx_strand_id
1 'polypeptide(L)' 'MAALTGKPVRLLSGGTLAWIDAGLALEHGETHLATPRSDRYQRPYEGTDNSPAAMQAYLDWEFGLVEQLKRDGTHGFTVL' A
#
# COMPACT_ATOMS: atom_id res chain seq x y z
N MET A 1 29.72 -2.26 15.13
CA MET A 1 28.79 -2.56 14.02
C MET A 1 29.31 -1.85 12.78
N ALA A 2 29.53 -2.56 11.67
CA ALA A 2 30.02 -1.96 10.44
C ALA A 2 28.89 -1.17 9.75
N ALA A 3 29.18 0.05 9.29
CA ALA A 3 28.25 0.81 8.47
C ALA A 3 28.08 0.11 7.12
N LEU A 4 26.84 -0.18 6.72
CA LEU A 4 26.50 -0.83 5.45
C LEU A 4 26.78 0.07 4.23
N THR A 5 27.08 1.37 4.45
CA THR A 5 27.38 2.33 3.40
C THR A 5 28.63 3.15 3.77
N GLY A 6 29.42 3.55 2.78
CA GLY A 6 30.62 4.39 2.97
C GLY A 6 30.32 5.87 3.25
N LYS A 7 29.05 6.24 3.50
CA LYS A 7 28.60 7.61 3.72
C LYS A 7 27.94 7.73 5.09
N PRO A 8 28.08 8.88 5.79
CA PRO A 8 27.38 9.09 7.04
C PRO A 8 25.87 9.09 6.83
N VAL A 9 25.15 8.32 7.66
CA VAL A 9 23.69 8.28 7.71
C VAL A 9 23.24 8.99 8.99
N ARG A 10 22.21 9.84 8.89
CA ARG A 10 21.61 10.55 10.03
C ARG A 10 20.09 10.39 10.03
N LEU A 11 19.51 10.54 11.21
CA LEU A 11 18.06 10.48 11.44
C LEU A 11 17.55 11.86 11.88
N LEU A 12 16.40 12.28 11.35
CA LEU A 12 15.72 13.48 11.82
C LEU A 12 15.04 13.20 13.16
N SER A 13 15.46 13.90 14.22
CA SER A 13 14.87 13.74 15.56
C SER A 13 13.39 14.15 15.54
N GLY A 14 12.49 13.24 15.93
CA GLY A 14 11.05 13.46 15.92
C GLY A 14 10.37 13.35 14.55
N GLY A 15 11.14 13.06 13.48
CA GLY A 15 10.61 12.89 12.13
C GLY A 15 9.89 14.12 11.57
N THR A 16 9.03 13.90 10.58
CA THR A 16 8.30 14.98 9.89
C THR A 16 7.38 15.75 10.83
N LEU A 17 6.83 15.13 11.88
CA LEU A 17 5.96 15.82 12.84
C LEU A 17 6.68 16.94 13.58
N ALA A 18 7.91 16.69 14.09
CA ALA A 18 8.70 17.72 14.76
C ALA A 18 9.11 18.87 13.83
N TRP A 19 9.30 18.59 12.54
CA TRP A 19 9.55 19.62 11.52
C TRP A 19 8.34 20.53 11.32
N ILE A 20 7.14 19.95 11.29
CA ILE A 20 5.87 20.66 11.19
C ILE A 20 5.64 21.54 12.42
N ASP A 21 5.83 20.97 13.62
CA ASP A 21 5.64 21.70 14.89
C ASP A 21 6.61 22.89 15.04
N ALA A 22 7.77 22.83 14.37
CA ALA A 22 8.74 23.92 14.29
C ALA A 22 8.36 25.02 13.27
N GLY A 23 7.26 24.87 12.53
CA GLY A 23 6.79 25.86 11.54
C GLY A 23 7.66 25.96 10.29
N LEU A 24 8.42 24.92 9.97
CA LEU A 24 9.31 24.90 8.81
C LEU A 24 8.55 24.57 7.52
N ALA A 25 9.13 24.96 6.37
CA ALA A 25 8.50 24.81 5.07
C ALA A 25 8.26 23.33 4.70
N LEU A 26 7.16 23.09 3.98
CA LEU A 26 6.78 21.79 3.43
C LEU A 26 6.65 21.86 1.91
N GLU A 27 6.87 20.71 1.27
CA GLU A 27 6.51 20.46 -0.12
C GLU A 27 5.41 19.39 -0.16
N HIS A 28 4.51 19.48 -1.13
CA HIS A 28 3.33 18.62 -1.24
C HIS A 28 3.24 17.95 -2.62
N GLY A 29 2.64 16.76 -2.65
CA GLY A 29 2.49 15.97 -3.87
C GLY A 29 3.69 15.06 -4.15
N GLU A 30 3.73 14.51 -5.36
CA GLU A 30 4.74 13.55 -5.81
C GLU A 30 5.92 14.25 -6.48
N THR A 31 6.74 14.96 -5.72
CA THR A 31 7.80 15.80 -6.29
C THR A 31 9.10 15.03 -6.60
N HIS A 32 9.53 14.17 -5.67
CA HIS A 32 10.83 13.49 -5.73
C HIS A 32 10.77 12.01 -5.29
N LEU A 33 9.95 11.21 -5.98
CA LEU A 33 9.84 9.78 -5.70
C LEU A 33 11.11 9.02 -6.14
N ALA A 34 11.83 8.45 -5.17
CA ALA A 34 13.00 7.61 -5.45
C ALA A 34 12.64 6.23 -6.02
N THR A 35 11.39 5.79 -5.81
CA THR A 35 10.84 4.52 -6.30
C THR A 35 9.38 4.73 -6.77
N PRO A 36 8.85 3.87 -7.64
CA PRO A 36 7.43 3.90 -7.99
C PRO A 36 6.51 3.77 -6.77
N ARG A 37 5.28 4.30 -6.88
CA ARG A 37 4.23 4.15 -5.85
C ARG A 37 3.63 2.75 -5.89
N SER A 38 4.21 1.83 -5.15
CA SER A 38 3.74 0.44 -5.03
C SER A 38 3.51 -0.01 -3.59
N ASP A 39 3.55 0.94 -2.64
CA ASP A 39 3.42 0.72 -1.21
C ASP A 39 1.98 0.46 -0.76
N ARG A 40 0.98 0.85 -1.57
CA ARG A 40 -0.45 0.62 -1.31
C ARG A 40 -1.12 -0.05 -2.50
N TYR A 41 -1.83 -1.16 -2.24
CA TYR A 41 -2.77 -1.71 -3.20
C TYR A 41 -4.01 -0.81 -3.30
N GLN A 42 -4.31 -0.34 -4.51
CA GLN A 42 -5.53 0.42 -4.79
C GLN A 42 -6.71 -0.55 -4.85
N ARG A 43 -7.42 -0.67 -3.72
CA ARG A 43 -8.60 -1.51 -3.58
C ARG A 43 -9.74 -0.97 -4.46
N PRO A 44 -10.27 -1.76 -5.42
CA PRO A 44 -11.30 -1.27 -6.35
C PRO A 44 -12.60 -0.82 -5.67
N TYR A 45 -12.86 -1.31 -4.45
CA TYR A 45 -14.04 -1.00 -3.64
C TYR A 45 -13.82 0.14 -2.62
N GLU A 46 -12.66 0.80 -2.61
CA GLU A 46 -12.39 1.98 -1.75
C GLU A 46 -12.40 3.29 -2.54
N GLY A 47 -13.15 4.29 -2.07
CA GLY A 47 -13.24 5.59 -2.73
C GLY A 47 -14.14 5.58 -3.98
N THR A 48 -14.20 6.73 -4.66
CA THR A 48 -15.10 6.95 -5.82
C THR A 48 -14.37 7.01 -7.15
N ASP A 49 -13.04 7.00 -7.14
CA ASP A 49 -12.22 7.35 -8.30
C ASP A 49 -11.70 6.12 -9.06
N ASN A 50 -12.18 4.93 -8.70
CA ASN A 50 -11.82 3.69 -9.40
C ASN A 50 -12.59 3.56 -10.71
N SER A 51 -11.95 2.99 -11.73
CA SER A 51 -12.63 2.74 -13.00
C SER A 51 -13.71 1.65 -12.85
N PRO A 52 -14.82 1.74 -13.61
CA PRO A 52 -15.82 0.68 -13.63
C PRO A 52 -15.25 -0.69 -14.01
N ALA A 53 -14.23 -0.72 -14.89
CA ALA A 53 -13.56 -1.95 -15.29
C ALA A 53 -12.76 -2.59 -14.14
N ALA A 54 -12.10 -1.80 -13.30
CA ALA A 54 -11.40 -2.33 -12.12
C ALA A 54 -12.38 -2.92 -11.10
N MET A 55 -13.54 -2.27 -10.91
CA MET A 55 -14.60 -2.82 -10.08
C MET A 55 -15.16 -4.12 -10.67
N GLN A 56 -15.42 -4.16 -11.98
CA GLN A 56 -15.92 -5.39 -12.62
C GLN A 56 -14.92 -6.53 -12.49
N ALA A 57 -13.62 -6.28 -12.72
CA ALA A 57 -12.59 -7.29 -12.55
C ALA A 57 -12.48 -7.79 -11.09
N TYR A 58 -12.73 -6.93 -10.12
CA TYR A 58 -12.81 -7.32 -8.71
C TYR A 58 -13.99 -8.27 -8.46
N LEU A 59 -15.18 -7.96 -8.99
CA LEU A 59 -16.36 -8.82 -8.87
C LEU A 59 -16.15 -10.18 -9.57
N ASP A 60 -15.54 -10.18 -10.75
CA ASP A 60 -15.22 -11.41 -11.47
C ASP A 60 -14.22 -12.28 -10.68
N TRP A 61 -13.24 -11.63 -10.04
CA TRP A 61 -12.31 -12.31 -9.12
C TRP A 61 -13.05 -12.92 -7.92
N GLU A 62 -13.92 -12.17 -7.25
CA GLU A 62 -14.71 -12.68 -6.12
C GLU A 62 -15.56 -13.89 -6.51
N PHE A 63 -16.22 -13.82 -7.67
CA PHE A 63 -17.02 -14.94 -8.18
C PHE A 63 -16.19 -16.22 -8.37
N GLY A 64 -14.95 -16.09 -8.84
CA GLY A 64 -14.03 -17.20 -9.04
C GLY A 64 -13.42 -17.78 -7.75
N LEU A 65 -13.61 -17.16 -6.58
CA LEU A 65 -12.96 -17.60 -5.34
C LEU A 65 -13.44 -18.98 -4.87
N VAL A 66 -14.71 -19.31 -5.07
CA VAL A 66 -15.25 -20.62 -4.63
C VAL A 66 -14.53 -21.78 -5.32
N GLU A 67 -14.26 -21.66 -6.62
CA GLU A 67 -13.51 -22.69 -7.37
C GLU A 67 -12.02 -22.70 -7.03
N GLN A 68 -11.45 -21.58 -6.57
CA GLN A 68 -10.10 -21.56 -6.02
C GLN A 68 -10.04 -22.28 -4.67
N LEU A 69 -11.01 -22.03 -3.79
CA LEU A 69 -11.12 -22.71 -2.49
C LEU A 69 -11.27 -24.23 -2.66
N LYS A 70 -12.13 -24.69 -3.57
CA LYS A 70 -12.29 -26.13 -3.87
C LYS A 70 -10.99 -26.77 -4.34
N ARG A 71 -10.19 -26.07 -5.16
CA ARG A 71 -8.90 -26.56 -5.64
C ARG A 71 -7.82 -26.58 -4.57
N ASP A 72 -7.82 -25.57 -3.70
CA ASP A 72 -6.90 -25.51 -2.57
C ASP A 72 -7.21 -26.59 -1.52
N GLY A 73 -8.48 -26.76 -1.16
CA GLY A 73 -8.95 -27.85 -0.30
C GLY A 73 -8.52 -27.77 1.17
N THR A 74 -7.85 -26.69 1.59
CA THR A 74 -7.35 -26.55 2.97
C THR A 74 -8.15 -25.58 3.85
N HIS A 75 -9.20 -24.96 3.30
CA HIS A 75 -9.92 -23.87 3.96
C HIS A 75 -10.71 -24.25 5.22
N GLY A 76 -11.21 -25.48 5.32
CA GLY A 76 -11.98 -25.95 6.49
C GLY A 76 -13.32 -25.24 6.76
N PHE A 77 -13.72 -24.27 5.93
CA PHE A 77 -15.00 -23.55 6.07
C PHE A 77 -16.22 -24.48 5.94
N THR A 78 -17.20 -24.29 6.82
CA THR A 78 -18.53 -24.91 6.79
C THR A 78 -19.58 -23.83 7.05
N VAL A 79 -20.71 -23.86 6.33
CA VAL A 79 -21.84 -22.95 6.54
C VAL A 79 -22.92 -23.69 7.32
N LEU A 80 -23.44 -23.07 8.38
CA LEU A 80 -24.45 -23.63 9.30
C LEU A 80 -25.88 -23.43 8.79
#